data_AF-A0AAU3D2H4-F1
#
_entry.id   AF-A0AAU3D2H4-F1
#
_cell.length_a   1.000
_cell.length_b   1.000
_cell.length_c   1.000
_cell.angle_alpha   90.00
_cell.angle_beta   90.00
_cell.angle_gamma   90.00
#
_symmetry.space_group_name_H-M   'P 1'
#
loop_
_entity.id
_entity.type
_entity.pdbx_description
1 polymer ?
#
loop_
_entity_poly.entity_id
_entity_poly.type
_entity_poly.pdbx_seq_one_letter_code
_entity_poly.pdbx_strand_id
1 'polypeptide(L)'
;MSASVAAAALSACGASSDDAKDSGSDKAAQTTQEVSAVAKQYMTAWMSKPAQPDKMCNLEAKAARPNFSDDGGTLNGCTADYTDYFKDQDPDSSALTVTISKVQDVKASAGQPAGKGALATCKRPGRDAFRYALRLVQEDGGWKIAQKAEADEDRYAHTPDPVADILARAS
;
A
#
# COMPACT_ATOMS: atom_id res chain seq x y z
N MET A 1 54.50 -6.77 59.27
CA MET A 1 55.28 -6.77 58.02
C MET A 1 54.48 -7.52 56.97
N SER A 2 54.46 -6.97 55.74
CA SER A 2 53.90 -7.53 54.48
C SER A 2 52.36 -7.57 54.39
N ALA A 3 51.62 -6.82 53.57
CA ALA A 3 51.76 -6.26 52.20
C ALA A 3 51.56 -7.27 51.03
N SER A 4 50.53 -7.04 50.20
CA SER A 4 50.30 -7.37 48.77
C SER A 4 48.89 -6.80 48.42
N VAL A 5 48.64 -5.74 47.62
CA VAL A 5 48.96 -5.37 46.20
C VAL A 5 48.35 -6.41 45.23
N ALA A 6 47.57 -6.14 44.18
CA ALA A 6 47.43 -5.04 43.22
C ALA A 6 46.00 -5.04 42.63
N ALA A 7 45.36 -3.90 42.32
CA ALA A 7 45.45 -3.08 41.10
C ALA A 7 44.72 -3.68 39.86
N ALA A 8 43.80 -2.87 39.35
CA ALA A 8 42.91 -3.10 38.22
C ALA A 8 43.65 -3.24 36.88
N ALA A 9 43.08 -4.07 36.01
CA ALA A 9 43.36 -4.06 34.57
C ALA A 9 42.02 -3.91 33.83
N LEU A 10 41.68 -2.67 33.49
CA LEU A 10 40.69 -2.35 32.46
C LEU A 10 41.28 -2.80 31.11
N SER A 11 40.73 -3.86 30.54
CA SER A 11 41.04 -4.25 29.16
C SER A 11 40.41 -3.24 28.21
N ALA A 12 41.21 -2.27 27.79
CA ALA A 12 41.03 -1.53 26.55
C ALA A 12 41.77 -2.27 25.43
N CYS A 13 41.02 -2.94 24.57
CA CYS A 13 41.33 -3.20 23.17
C CYS A 13 40.06 -2.78 22.44
N GLY A 14 39.98 -1.67 21.71
CA GLY A 14 40.97 -1.12 20.81
C GLY A 14 40.48 -1.39 19.40
N ALA A 15 39.97 -0.33 18.74
CA ALA A 15 39.90 -0.10 17.29
C ALA A 15 39.21 -1.20 16.43
N SER A 16 38.24 -0.94 15.56
CA SER A 16 38.08 0.17 14.65
C SER A 16 36.65 0.17 14.12
N SER A 17 36.23 1.32 13.61
CA SER A 17 35.16 1.51 12.64
C SER A 17 35.06 0.37 11.62
N ASP A 18 33.83 -0.05 11.34
CA ASP A 18 33.29 -0.68 10.12
C ASP A 18 32.01 -1.43 10.56
N ASP A 19 30.81 -1.27 10.00
CA ASP A 19 30.36 -0.51 8.86
C ASP A 19 28.83 -0.48 9.02
N ALA A 20 28.24 0.71 9.02
CA ALA A 20 26.78 0.87 8.97
C ALA A 20 26.28 0.41 7.59
N LYS A 21 26.09 -0.89 7.40
CA LYS A 21 25.58 -1.49 6.17
C LYS A 21 24.59 -2.61 6.49
N ASP A 22 23.34 -2.26 6.81
CA ASP A 22 22.16 -3.01 6.30
C ASP A 22 20.77 -2.39 6.62
N SER A 23 20.69 -1.21 7.25
CA SER A 23 19.37 -0.65 7.63
C SER A 23 18.48 -0.22 6.44
N GLY A 24 19.06 -0.08 5.24
CA GLY A 24 18.32 0.29 4.03
C GLY A 24 17.54 -0.86 3.40
N SER A 25 18.10 -2.07 3.41
CA SER A 25 17.48 -3.26 2.82
C SER A 25 16.28 -3.70 3.65
N ASP A 26 16.46 -3.75 4.97
CA ASP A 26 15.40 -4.13 5.91
C ASP A 26 14.23 -3.12 5.88
N LYS A 27 14.54 -1.83 5.82
CA LYS A 27 13.50 -0.78 5.73
C LYS A 27 12.73 -0.85 4.41
N ALA A 28 13.41 -1.13 3.29
CA ALA A 28 12.76 -1.26 1.98
C ALA A 28 11.87 -2.52 1.92
N ALA A 29 12.34 -3.64 2.48
CA ALA A 29 11.56 -4.87 2.60
C ALA A 29 10.33 -4.66 3.51
N GLN A 30 10.50 -4.03 4.67
CA GLN A 30 9.41 -3.68 5.57
C GLN A 30 8.39 -2.77 4.89
N THR A 31 8.85 -1.71 4.21
CA THR A 31 7.97 -0.80 3.46
C THR A 31 7.17 -1.57 2.41
N THR A 32 7.81 -2.50 1.70
CA THR A 32 7.15 -3.35 0.70
C THR A 32 6.06 -4.22 1.33
N GLN A 33 6.32 -4.79 2.50
CA GLN A 33 5.33 -5.58 3.24
C GLN A 33 4.14 -4.74 3.69
N GLU A 34 4.39 -3.56 4.27
CA GLU A 34 3.33 -2.65 4.74
C GLU A 34 2.45 -2.16 3.59
N VAL A 35 3.05 -1.72 2.48
CA VAL A 35 2.33 -1.29 1.27
C VAL A 35 1.51 -2.44 0.71
N SER A 36 2.09 -3.64 0.62
CA SER A 36 1.38 -4.82 0.12
C SER A 36 0.21 -5.21 1.02
N ALA A 37 0.36 -5.09 2.33
CA ALA A 37 -0.71 -5.39 3.28
C ALA A 37 -1.90 -4.43 3.11
N VAL A 38 -1.64 -3.11 3.07
CA VAL A 38 -2.69 -2.09 2.87
C VAL A 38 -3.37 -2.26 1.52
N ALA A 39 -2.61 -2.40 0.44
CA ALA A 39 -3.15 -2.63 -0.91
C ALA A 39 -4.04 -3.87 -0.96
N LYS A 40 -3.61 -4.98 -0.34
CA LYS A 40 -4.39 -6.21 -0.28
C LYS A 40 -5.69 -6.03 0.51
N GLN A 41 -5.62 -5.39 1.67
CA GLN A 41 -6.80 -5.14 2.51
C GLN A 41 -7.82 -4.27 1.78
N TYR A 42 -7.36 -3.18 1.15
CA TYR A 42 -8.22 -2.29 0.37
C TYR A 42 -8.91 -3.02 -0.78
N MET A 43 -8.15 -3.73 -1.60
CA MET A 43 -8.73 -4.47 -2.74
C MET A 43 -9.65 -5.60 -2.30
N THR A 44 -9.38 -6.24 -1.15
CA THR A 44 -10.30 -7.23 -0.58
C THR A 44 -11.61 -6.56 -0.17
N ALA A 45 -11.56 -5.40 0.50
CA ALA A 45 -12.75 -4.66 0.91
C ALA A 45 -13.56 -4.15 -0.30
N TRP A 46 -12.88 -3.59 -1.30
CA TRP A 46 -13.48 -3.10 -2.55
C TRP A 46 -14.13 -4.21 -3.38
N MET A 47 -13.43 -5.34 -3.56
CA MET A 47 -13.89 -6.41 -4.46
C MET A 47 -14.75 -7.47 -3.76
N SER A 48 -14.94 -7.39 -2.44
CA SER A 48 -15.91 -8.24 -1.74
C SER A 48 -17.32 -7.99 -2.28
N LYS A 49 -18.19 -8.98 -2.15
CA LYS A 49 -19.59 -8.89 -2.59
C LYS A 49 -20.50 -9.47 -1.50
N PRO A 50 -21.07 -8.63 -0.61
CA PRO A 50 -21.04 -7.17 -0.66
C PRO A 50 -19.66 -6.57 -0.35
N ALA A 51 -19.37 -5.41 -0.97
CA ALA A 51 -18.21 -4.59 -0.65
C ALA A 51 -18.26 -4.08 0.79
N GLN A 52 -17.14 -3.56 1.29
CA GLN A 52 -17.00 -3.11 2.69
C GLN A 52 -16.62 -1.62 2.76
N PRO A 53 -17.59 -0.70 2.55
CA PRO A 53 -17.37 0.76 2.53
C PRO A 53 -16.52 1.29 3.69
N ASP A 54 -16.86 0.93 4.93
CA ASP A 54 -16.12 1.38 6.12
C ASP A 54 -14.63 1.04 6.05
N LYS A 55 -14.30 -0.19 5.64
CA LYS A 55 -12.90 -0.61 5.56
C LYS A 55 -12.16 0.07 4.42
N MET A 56 -12.84 0.29 3.29
CA MET A 56 -12.27 1.02 2.15
C MET A 56 -11.94 2.46 2.53
N CYS A 57 -12.91 3.20 3.08
CA CYS A 57 -12.75 4.61 3.45
C CYS A 57 -11.65 4.82 4.49
N ASN A 58 -11.48 3.90 5.44
CA ASN A 58 -10.39 3.95 6.42
C ASN A 58 -9.01 3.72 5.79
N LEU A 59 -8.92 3.05 4.65
CA LEU A 59 -7.67 2.78 3.94
C LEU A 59 -7.39 3.82 2.83
N GLU A 60 -8.36 4.66 2.48
CA GLU A 60 -8.19 5.74 1.51
C GLU A 60 -7.61 7.01 2.15
N ALA A 61 -6.75 7.67 1.38
CA ALA A 61 -6.23 8.99 1.70
C ALA A 61 -7.41 9.98 1.70
N LYS A 62 -7.38 10.97 2.60
CA LYS A 62 -8.50 11.89 2.74
C LYS A 62 -8.91 12.55 1.42
N ALA A 63 -7.93 12.95 0.60
CA ALA A 63 -8.15 13.60 -0.69
C ALA A 63 -8.68 12.65 -1.80
N ALA A 64 -8.62 11.34 -1.60
CA ALA A 64 -9.08 10.34 -2.57
C ALA A 64 -10.52 9.88 -2.34
N ARG A 65 -11.13 10.26 -1.21
CA ARG A 65 -12.50 9.90 -0.87
C ARG A 65 -13.50 10.60 -1.81
N PRO A 66 -14.59 9.93 -2.22
CA PRO A 66 -15.47 10.38 -3.30
C PRO A 66 -16.11 11.76 -3.07
N ASN A 67 -16.28 12.15 -1.81
CA ASN A 67 -16.98 13.35 -1.39
C ASN A 67 -16.04 14.47 -0.89
N PHE A 68 -14.76 14.43 -1.26
CA PHE A 68 -13.76 15.37 -0.77
C PHE A 68 -14.14 16.84 -0.97
N SER A 69 -14.73 17.18 -2.13
CA SER A 69 -15.14 18.54 -2.45
C SER A 69 -16.30 19.06 -1.60
N ASP A 70 -17.15 18.16 -1.08
CA ASP A 70 -18.40 18.53 -0.41
C ASP A 70 -18.26 18.60 1.12
N ASP A 71 -17.53 17.65 1.73
CA ASP A 71 -17.36 17.57 3.18
C ASP A 71 -15.91 17.52 3.65
N GLY A 72 -14.95 17.67 2.73
CA GLY A 72 -13.52 17.54 3.01
C GLY A 72 -13.05 16.09 3.11
N GLY A 73 -13.84 15.11 2.65
CA GLY A 73 -13.47 13.71 2.61
C GLY A 73 -13.62 13.06 3.99
N THR A 74 -14.74 13.32 4.66
CA THR A 74 -15.00 12.67 5.95
C THR A 74 -15.19 11.17 5.77
N LEU A 75 -14.87 10.40 6.82
CA LEU A 75 -15.11 8.95 6.79
C LEU A 75 -16.60 8.63 6.67
N ASN A 76 -17.47 9.37 7.36
CA ASN A 76 -18.91 9.13 7.33
C ASN A 76 -19.50 9.37 5.94
N GLY A 77 -19.13 10.47 5.30
CA GLY A 77 -19.63 10.76 3.96
C GLY A 77 -19.05 9.81 2.90
N CYS A 78 -17.77 9.43 3.01
CA CYS A 78 -17.19 8.37 2.18
C CYS A 78 -17.94 7.02 2.33
N THR A 79 -18.21 6.60 3.58
CA THR A 79 -18.95 5.37 3.85
C THR A 79 -20.35 5.44 3.25
N ALA A 80 -21.04 6.58 3.40
CA ALA A 80 -22.38 6.77 2.88
C ALA A 80 -22.40 6.68 1.34
N ASP A 81 -21.47 7.38 0.67
CA ASP A 81 -21.34 7.34 -0.80
C ASP A 81 -21.06 5.92 -1.31
N TYR A 82 -20.10 5.20 -0.71
CA TYR A 82 -19.84 3.84 -1.14
C TYR A 82 -20.97 2.87 -0.78
N THR A 83 -21.67 3.08 0.33
CA THR A 83 -22.86 2.28 0.65
C THR A 83 -23.94 2.46 -0.40
N ASP A 84 -24.18 3.69 -0.86
CA ASP A 84 -25.13 3.93 -1.95
C ASP A 84 -24.63 3.36 -3.28
N TYR A 85 -23.34 3.54 -3.60
CA TYR A 85 -22.71 3.02 -4.82
C TYR A 85 -22.82 1.50 -4.94
N PHE A 86 -22.70 0.76 -3.83
CA PHE A 86 -22.76 -0.70 -3.80
C PHE A 86 -24.14 -1.27 -3.41
N LYS A 87 -25.18 -0.45 -3.24
CA LYS A 87 -26.49 -0.91 -2.73
C LYS A 87 -27.14 -2.02 -3.57
N ASP A 88 -26.94 -1.96 -4.88
CA ASP A 88 -27.51 -2.89 -5.86
C ASP A 88 -26.50 -3.98 -6.27
N GLN A 89 -25.39 -4.14 -5.53
CA GLN A 89 -24.37 -5.13 -5.85
C GLN A 89 -24.86 -6.55 -5.55
N ASP A 90 -24.94 -7.38 -6.59
CA ASP A 90 -25.25 -8.80 -6.43
C ASP A 90 -24.22 -9.51 -5.52
N PRO A 91 -24.68 -10.23 -4.48
CA PRO A 91 -23.80 -10.98 -3.61
C PRO A 91 -23.09 -12.10 -4.39
N ASP A 92 -21.80 -12.29 -4.12
CA ASP A 92 -20.99 -13.34 -4.72
C ASP A 92 -20.06 -13.91 -3.65
N SER A 93 -20.41 -15.11 -3.19
CA SER A 93 -19.68 -15.84 -2.16
C SER A 93 -18.44 -16.58 -2.68
N SER A 94 -18.13 -16.49 -3.98
CA SER A 94 -16.92 -17.09 -4.52
C SER A 94 -15.67 -16.53 -3.83
N ALA A 95 -14.68 -17.39 -3.58
CA ALA A 95 -13.45 -16.97 -2.92
C ALA A 95 -12.70 -15.97 -3.80
N LEU A 96 -12.39 -14.79 -3.26
CA LEU A 96 -11.54 -13.81 -3.91
C LEU A 96 -10.08 -14.04 -3.48
N THR A 97 -9.20 -14.22 -4.47
CA THR A 97 -7.75 -14.15 -4.24
C THR A 97 -7.22 -12.80 -4.68
N VAL A 98 -6.48 -12.13 -3.81
CA VAL A 98 -5.78 -10.86 -4.11
C VAL A 98 -4.29 -11.06 -3.88
N THR A 99 -3.50 -10.84 -4.94
CA THR A 99 -2.03 -10.87 -4.90
C THR A 99 -1.51 -9.48 -5.20
N ILE A 100 -0.56 -8.99 -4.40
CA ILE A 100 0.10 -7.70 -4.63
C ILE A 100 1.51 -7.97 -5.15
N SER A 101 1.91 -7.22 -6.17
CA SER A 101 3.22 -7.31 -6.81
C SER A 101 3.69 -5.94 -7.29
N LYS A 102 4.94 -5.85 -7.77
CA LYS A 102 5.50 -4.64 -8.39
C LYS A 102 5.40 -3.39 -7.51
N VAL A 103 5.69 -3.56 -6.22
CA VAL A 103 5.80 -2.43 -5.30
C VAL A 103 7.03 -1.61 -5.67
N GLN A 104 6.82 -0.34 -6.01
CA GLN A 104 7.90 0.55 -6.47
C GLN A 104 7.61 2.00 -6.11
N ASP A 105 8.64 2.85 -6.10
CA ASP A 105 8.45 4.29 -5.99
C ASP A 105 7.81 4.84 -7.28
N VAL A 106 6.79 5.69 -7.10
CA VAL A 106 6.15 6.41 -8.20
C VAL A 106 6.25 7.92 -7.95
N LYS A 107 6.60 8.65 -9.01
CA LYS A 107 6.72 10.11 -8.97
C LYS A 107 5.35 10.76 -8.82
N ALA A 108 5.34 11.99 -8.30
CA ALA A 108 4.15 12.82 -8.31
C ALA A 108 3.65 13.05 -9.75
N SER A 109 2.34 13.19 -9.90
CA SER A 109 1.67 13.62 -11.15
C SER A 109 0.70 14.76 -10.85
N ALA A 110 0.06 15.32 -11.88
CA ALA A 110 -0.67 16.60 -11.82
C ALA A 110 -1.76 16.71 -10.74
N GLY A 111 -2.27 15.60 -10.20
CA GLY A 111 -3.25 15.58 -9.11
C GLY A 111 -2.92 14.59 -7.99
N GLN A 112 -1.72 14.00 -7.99
CA GLN A 112 -1.40 12.89 -7.09
C GLN A 112 0.03 13.05 -6.56
N PRO A 113 0.25 13.02 -5.23
CA PRO A 113 1.59 13.16 -4.66
C PRO A 113 2.48 11.95 -5.01
N ALA A 114 3.78 12.08 -4.78
CA ALA A 114 4.69 10.96 -4.88
C ALA A 114 4.35 9.90 -3.82
N GLY A 115 4.65 8.64 -4.09
CA GLY A 115 4.28 7.54 -3.19
C GLY A 115 4.80 6.19 -3.67
N LYS A 116 4.12 5.13 -3.26
CA LYS A 116 4.39 3.75 -3.68
C LYS A 116 3.31 3.29 -4.66
N GLY A 117 3.74 2.84 -5.83
CA GLY A 117 2.90 2.12 -6.78
C GLY A 117 2.86 0.63 -6.45
N ALA A 118 1.73 -0.03 -6.66
CA ALA A 118 1.61 -1.48 -6.56
C ALA A 118 0.62 -2.03 -7.60
N LEU A 119 0.85 -3.25 -8.07
CA LEU A 119 -0.08 -3.97 -8.94
C LEU A 119 -0.85 -5.02 -8.12
N ALA A 120 -2.15 -4.82 -7.97
CA ALA A 120 -3.06 -5.81 -7.44
C ALA A 120 -3.58 -6.70 -8.56
N THR A 121 -3.45 -8.01 -8.41
CA THR A 121 -4.08 -9.01 -9.27
C THR A 121 -5.16 -9.73 -8.49
N CYS A 122 -6.38 -9.65 -8.98
CA CYS A 122 -7.57 -10.20 -8.35
C CYS A 122 -8.11 -11.35 -9.19
N LYS A 123 -8.50 -12.45 -8.53
CA LYS A 123 -9.02 -13.64 -9.22
C LYS A 123 -10.15 -14.27 -8.42
N ARG A 124 -11.19 -14.70 -9.13
CA ARG A 124 -12.27 -15.56 -8.62
C ARG A 124 -12.25 -16.89 -9.39
N PRO A 125 -12.69 -18.00 -8.77
CA PRO A 125 -12.83 -19.29 -9.46
C PRO A 125 -13.66 -19.17 -10.74
N GLY A 126 -13.18 -19.78 -11.82
CA GLY A 126 -13.88 -19.81 -13.11
C GLY A 126 -13.92 -18.47 -13.86
N ARG A 127 -13.17 -17.45 -13.41
CA ARG A 127 -13.06 -16.16 -14.08
C ARG A 127 -11.61 -15.82 -14.38
N ASP A 128 -11.41 -15.01 -15.41
CA ASP A 128 -10.11 -14.44 -15.70
C ASP A 128 -9.64 -13.51 -14.57
N ALA A 129 -8.32 -13.42 -14.43
CA ALA A 129 -7.74 -12.47 -13.49
C ALA A 129 -7.86 -11.06 -14.06
N PHE A 130 -8.14 -10.11 -13.18
CA PHE A 130 -8.24 -8.70 -13.50
C PHE A 130 -7.30 -7.93 -12.57
N ARG A 131 -6.82 -6.76 -13.02
CA ARG A 131 -5.70 -6.09 -12.37
C ARG A 131 -5.98 -4.61 -12.12
N TYR A 132 -5.42 -4.11 -11.02
CA TYR A 132 -5.48 -2.70 -10.65
C TYR A 132 -4.09 -2.18 -10.32
N ALA A 133 -3.73 -1.02 -10.87
CA ALA A 133 -2.61 -0.23 -10.37
C ALA A 133 -3.08 0.66 -9.22
N LEU A 134 -2.33 0.66 -8.13
CA LEU A 134 -2.64 1.42 -6.91
C LEU A 134 -1.50 2.39 -6.60
N ARG A 135 -1.84 3.62 -6.23
CA ARG A 135 -0.91 4.57 -5.61
C ARG A 135 -1.20 4.64 -4.11
N LEU A 136 -0.18 4.43 -3.30
CA LEU A 136 -0.22 4.57 -1.86
C LEU A 136 0.65 5.73 -1.39
N VAL A 137 0.17 6.47 -0.42
CA VAL A 137 0.83 7.65 0.17
C VAL A 137 0.90 7.49 1.68
N GLN A 138 1.88 8.12 2.32
CA GLN A 138 1.95 8.19 3.78
C GLN A 138 1.06 9.34 4.27
N GLU A 139 0.08 9.01 5.12
CA GLU A 139 -0.86 9.96 5.73
C GLU A 139 -1.17 9.49 7.16
N ASP A 140 -1.10 10.40 8.13
CA ASP A 140 -1.32 10.13 9.56
C ASP A 140 -0.52 8.94 10.12
N GLY A 141 0.71 8.75 9.63
CA GLY A 141 1.63 7.70 10.07
C GLY A 141 1.37 6.31 9.47
N GLY A 142 0.46 6.19 8.49
CA GLY A 142 0.17 4.95 7.79
C GLY A 142 0.11 5.11 6.27
N TRP A 143 0.24 3.99 5.56
CA TRP A 143 -0.01 3.97 4.12
C TRP A 143 -1.51 4.03 3.83
N LYS A 144 -1.90 4.89 2.88
CA LYS A 144 -3.27 5.10 2.42
C LYS A 144 -3.35 5.06 0.90
N ILE A 145 -4.48 4.61 0.36
CA ILE A 145 -4.76 4.55 -1.08
C ILE A 145 -5.12 5.95 -1.57
N ALA A 146 -4.30 6.51 -2.45
CA ALA A 146 -4.53 7.82 -3.05
C ALA A 146 -5.11 7.74 -4.48
N GLN A 147 -4.89 6.61 -5.16
CA GLN A 147 -5.32 6.39 -6.52
C GLN A 147 -5.53 4.89 -6.77
N LYS A 148 -6.56 4.56 -7.54
CA LYS A 148 -6.81 3.22 -8.06
C LYS A 148 -7.19 3.34 -9.53
N ALA A 149 -6.53 2.58 -10.39
CA ALA A 149 -6.80 2.55 -11.83
C ALA A 149 -6.81 1.10 -12.34
N GLU A 150 -7.73 0.78 -13.25
CA GLU A 150 -7.78 -0.53 -13.90
C GLU A 150 -6.57 -0.72 -14.82
N ALA A 151 -6.05 -1.95 -14.84
CA ALA A 151 -4.88 -2.35 -15.64
C ALA A 151 -5.26 -3.35 -16.75
N ASP A 152 -6.55 -3.40 -17.10
CA ASP A 152 -7.12 -4.37 -18.03
C ASP A 152 -7.37 -3.79 -19.43
N GLU A 153 -6.92 -2.55 -19.70
CA GLU A 153 -6.83 -2.07 -21.08
C GLU A 153 -5.92 -3.00 -21.91
N ASP A 154 -6.34 -3.38 -23.12
CA ASP A 154 -5.62 -4.31 -24.02
C ASP A 154 -4.12 -4.01 -24.12
N ARG A 155 -3.75 -2.72 -24.10
CA ARG A 155 -2.36 -2.23 -24.16
C ARG A 155 -1.47 -2.69 -23.00
N TYR A 156 -2.04 -3.08 -21.85
CA TYR A 156 -1.30 -3.53 -20.68
C TYR A 156 -1.48 -5.02 -20.38
N ALA A 157 -2.35 -5.72 -21.12
CA ALA A 157 -2.63 -7.15 -20.92
C ALA A 157 -1.34 -8.00 -20.87
N HIS A 158 -0.34 -7.64 -21.69
CA HIS A 158 0.94 -8.34 -21.80
C HIS A 158 2.13 -7.58 -21.21
N THR A 159 1.90 -6.43 -20.57
CA THR A 159 2.97 -5.62 -19.99
C THR A 159 3.38 -6.18 -18.62
N PRO A 160 4.66 -6.56 -18.39
CA PRO A 160 5.10 -7.20 -17.15
C PRO A 160 4.99 -6.31 -15.91
N ASP A 161 5.13 -5.00 -16.08
CA ASP A 161 4.99 -4.01 -15.01
C ASP A 161 4.41 -2.69 -15.59
N PRO A 162 3.08 -2.52 -15.57
CA PRO A 162 2.44 -1.34 -16.13
C PRO A 162 2.21 -0.22 -15.08
N VAL A 163 2.62 -0.40 -13.82
CA VAL A 163 2.15 0.42 -12.69
C VAL A 163 2.46 1.91 -12.87
N ALA A 164 3.70 2.26 -13.19
CA ALA A 164 4.10 3.66 -13.30
C ALA A 164 3.41 4.38 -14.47
N ASP A 165 3.25 3.72 -15.62
CA ASP A 165 2.60 4.30 -16.81
C ASP A 165 1.09 4.49 -16.56
N ILE A 166 0.42 3.50 -15.98
CA ILE A 166 -1.00 3.59 -15.62
C ILE A 166 -1.22 4.75 -14.63
N LEU A 167 -0.47 4.79 -13.54
CA LEU A 167 -0.66 5.80 -12.49
C LEU A 167 -0.27 7.21 -12.92
N ALA A 168 0.61 7.35 -13.92
CA ALA A 168 0.94 8.65 -14.51
C ALA A 168 -0.18 9.18 -15.42
N ARG A 169 -0.96 8.29 -16.05
CA ARG A 169 -2.03 8.64 -17.00
C ARG A 169 -3.41 8.78 -16.38
N ALA A 170 -3.68 8.08 -15.28
CA ALA A 170 -4.99 8.06 -14.62
C ALA A 170 -5.25 9.31 -13.75
N SER A 171 -4.72 10.47 -14.17
CA SER A 171 -4.84 11.76 -13.48
C SER A 171 -6.12 12.50 -13.81
#